data_AF-A0A9X3WV54-F1
#
_entry.id   AF-A0A9X3WV54-F1
#
_cell.length_a   1.000
_cell.length_b   1.000
_cell.length_c   1.000
_cell.angle_alpha   90.00
_cell.angle_beta   90.00
_cell.angle_gamma   90.00
#
_symmetry.space_group_name_H-M   'P 1'
#
loop_
_entity.id
_entity.type
_entity.pdbx_description
1 polymer ?
#
loop_
_entity_poly.entity_id
_entity_poly.type
_entity_poly.pdbx_seq_one_letter_code
_entity_poly.pdbx_strand_id
1 'polypeptide(L)'
;MTFFQIFSETGGMGIGVMLAILFWSLFFGTSFYMVKKYASAIPTTVLYVGIAVYLIVSVVLSDMLLYAFLFSEGEYVNYGFGEGLLRLLTSIFVGLTIGFLVAKLAYFKLVRKFLLN
;
A
#
# COMPACT_ATOMS: atom_id res chain seq x y z
N MET A 1 14.60 -3.04 -1.45
CA MET A 1 13.23 -3.06 -0.90
C MET A 1 12.92 -4.48 -0.53
N THR A 2 12.49 -4.65 0.70
CA THR A 2 12.13 -5.92 1.35
C THR A 2 11.12 -6.71 0.52
N PHE A 3 10.21 -6.00 -0.16
CA PHE A 3 9.24 -6.59 -1.07
C PHE A 3 9.89 -7.41 -2.21
N PHE A 4 11.03 -6.96 -2.77
CA PHE A 4 11.73 -7.68 -3.84
C PHE A 4 12.54 -8.87 -3.34
N GLN A 5 12.99 -8.85 -2.08
CA GLN A 5 13.76 -9.94 -1.48
C GLN A 5 12.92 -11.21 -1.30
N ILE A 6 11.61 -11.07 -1.10
CA ILE A 6 10.67 -12.21 -1.02
C ILE A 6 10.61 -12.99 -2.34
N PHE A 7 10.86 -12.32 -3.48
CA PHE A 7 10.89 -12.99 -4.79
C PHE A 7 12.19 -13.75 -5.06
N SER A 8 13.29 -13.41 -4.37
CA SER A 8 14.58 -14.09 -4.51
C SER A 8 14.76 -15.30 -3.59
N GLU A 9 13.86 -15.51 -2.62
CA GLU A 9 13.89 -16.64 -1.69
C GLU A 9 13.33 -17.93 -2.34
N THR A 10 14.02 -19.06 -2.10
CA THR A 10 13.64 -20.37 -2.67
C THR A 10 12.29 -20.84 -2.09
N GLY A 11 11.25 -20.95 -2.93
CA GLY A 11 9.88 -21.24 -2.49
C GLY A 11 9.05 -20.01 -2.09
N GLY A 12 9.67 -18.82 -2.01
CA GLY A 12 9.00 -17.54 -1.70
C GLY A 12 8.32 -16.87 -2.90
N MET A 13 8.76 -17.18 -4.12
CA MET A 13 8.27 -16.54 -5.35
C MET A 13 6.74 -16.66 -5.55
N GLY A 14 6.14 -17.83 -5.28
CA GLY A 14 4.70 -18.02 -5.42
C GLY A 14 3.89 -17.15 -4.45
N ILE A 15 4.35 -17.06 -3.20
CA ILE A 15 3.75 -16.22 -2.17
C ILE A 15 3.92 -14.74 -2.53
N GLY A 16 5.12 -14.34 -2.96
CA GLY A 16 5.40 -12.97 -3.41
C GLY A 16 4.50 -12.53 -4.56
N VAL A 17 4.28 -13.39 -5.57
CA VAL A 17 3.38 -13.10 -6.69
C VAL A 17 1.92 -12.98 -6.23
N MET A 18 1.44 -13.92 -5.39
CA MET A 18 0.08 -13.86 -4.85
C MET A 18 -0.17 -12.55 -4.08
N LEU A 19 0.79 -12.14 -3.26
CA LEU A 19 0.70 -10.92 -2.46
C LEU A 19 0.78 -9.66 -3.32
N ALA A 20 1.60 -9.63 -4.36
CA ALA A 20 1.63 -8.54 -5.32
C ALA A 20 0.27 -8.39 -6.03
N ILE A 21 -0.34 -9.49 -6.46
CA ILE A 21 -1.68 -9.50 -7.06
C ILE A 21 -2.71 -8.96 -6.06
N LEU A 22 -2.65 -9.39 -4.80
CA LEU A 22 -3.56 -8.90 -3.76
C LEU A 22 -3.39 -7.39 -3.52
N PHE A 23 -2.15 -6.92 -3.38
CA PHE A 23 -1.85 -5.50 -3.20
C PHE A 23 -2.42 -4.68 -4.35
N TRP A 24 -2.12 -5.07 -5.59
CA TRP A 24 -2.58 -4.34 -6.78
C TRP A 24 -4.10 -4.38 -6.92
N SER A 25 -4.75 -5.53 -6.70
CA SER A 25 -6.21 -5.64 -6.80
C SER A 25 -6.93 -4.72 -5.80
N LEU A 26 -6.47 -4.67 -4.55
CA LEU A 26 -7.01 -3.78 -3.52
C LEU A 26 -6.71 -2.32 -3.82
N PHE A 27 -5.48 -2.01 -4.24
CA PHE A 27 -5.08 -0.66 -4.64
C PHE A 27 -5.94 -0.14 -5.80
N PHE A 28 -6.16 -0.94 -6.84
CA PHE A 28 -7.00 -0.54 -7.97
C PHE A 28 -8.47 -0.40 -7.57
N GLY A 29 -9.01 -1.32 -6.76
CA GLY A 29 -10.40 -1.23 -6.28
C GLY A 29 -10.65 0.03 -5.47
N THR A 30 -9.75 0.37 -4.55
CA THR A 30 -9.82 1.59 -3.73
C THR A 30 -9.57 2.85 -4.55
N SER A 31 -8.64 2.82 -5.51
CA SER A 31 -8.39 3.93 -6.43
C SER A 31 -9.59 4.22 -7.32
N PHE A 32 -10.23 3.18 -7.86
CA PHE A 32 -11.46 3.31 -8.64
C PHE A 32 -12.60 3.91 -7.81
N TYR A 33 -12.75 3.47 -6.56
CA TYR A 33 -13.68 4.08 -5.62
C TYR A 33 -13.40 5.57 -5.41
N MET A 34 -12.13 5.96 -5.21
CA MET A 34 -11.75 7.36 -5.08
C MET A 34 -12.07 8.17 -6.33
N VAL A 35 -11.80 7.63 -7.51
CA VAL A 35 -12.14 8.28 -8.78
C VAL A 35 -13.65 8.53 -8.85
N LYS A 36 -14.47 7.50 -8.66
CA LYS A 36 -15.94 7.65 -8.70
C LYS A 36 -16.47 8.64 -7.66
N LYS A 37 -15.89 8.66 -6.47
CA LYS A 37 -16.37 9.50 -5.37
C LYS A 37 -15.97 10.97 -5.50
N TYR A 38 -14.79 11.25 -6.03
CA TYR A 38 -14.19 12.60 -6.00
C TYR A 38 -14.09 13.27 -7.37
N ALA A 39 -14.35 12.57 -8.48
CA ALA A 39 -14.23 13.12 -9.84
C ALA A 39 -15.06 14.39 -10.10
N SER A 40 -16.23 14.55 -9.45
CA SER A 40 -17.07 15.74 -9.61
C SER A 40 -16.66 16.89 -8.68
N ALA A 41 -15.88 16.63 -7.64
CA ALA A 41 -15.56 17.60 -6.59
C ALA A 41 -14.12 18.15 -6.69
N ILE A 42 -13.25 17.48 -7.45
CA ILE A 42 -11.82 17.77 -7.51
C ILE A 42 -11.34 17.65 -8.96
N PRO A 43 -10.50 18.57 -9.46
CA PRO A 43 -9.91 18.45 -10.79
C PRO A 43 -9.18 17.12 -11.00
N THR A 44 -9.30 16.57 -12.20
CA THR A 44 -8.75 15.26 -12.57
C THR A 44 -7.24 15.14 -12.30
N THR A 45 -6.48 16.20 -12.56
CA THR A 45 -5.03 16.25 -12.29
C THR A 45 -4.71 16.07 -10.81
N VAL A 46 -5.42 16.82 -9.95
CA VAL A 46 -5.29 16.73 -8.49
C VAL A 46 -5.69 15.33 -8.01
N LEU A 47 -6.77 14.76 -8.55
CA LEU A 47 -7.24 13.42 -8.22
C LEU A 47 -6.17 12.35 -8.48
N TYR A 48 -5.52 12.40 -9.64
CA TYR A 48 -4.44 11.47 -9.97
C TYR A 48 -3.19 11.67 -9.10
N VAL A 49 -2.84 12.90 -8.75
CA VAL A 49 -1.75 13.16 -7.79
C VAL A 49 -2.08 12.56 -6.42
N GLY A 50 -3.33 12.69 -5.95
CA GLY A 50 -3.76 12.06 -4.69
C GLY A 50 -3.68 10.53 -4.72
N ILE A 51 -4.00 9.91 -5.86
CA ILE A 51 -3.85 8.45 -6.07
C ILE A 51 -2.36 8.06 -6.12
N ALA A 52 -1.50 8.89 -6.71
CA ALA A 52 -0.06 8.66 -6.68
C ALA A 52 0.51 8.74 -5.25
N VAL A 53 0.08 9.73 -4.45
CA VAL A 53 0.43 9.84 -3.03
C VAL A 53 -0.06 8.60 -2.27
N TYR A 54 -1.29 8.16 -2.51
CA TYR A 54 -1.83 6.92 -1.94
C TYR A 54 -0.91 5.73 -2.22
N LEU A 55 -0.50 5.54 -3.48
CA LEU A 55 0.38 4.45 -3.88
C LEU A 55 1.73 4.52 -3.14
N ILE A 56 2.38 5.68 -3.17
CA ILE A 56 3.71 5.87 -2.57
C ILE A 56 3.67 5.58 -1.08
N VAL A 57 2.72 6.16 -0.34
CA VAL A 57 2.58 5.94 1.11
C VAL A 57 2.31 4.47 1.41
N SER A 58 1.45 3.82 0.62
CA SER A 58 1.12 2.41 0.81
C SER A 58 2.30 1.49 0.59
N VAL A 59 3.09 1.72 -0.47
CA VAL A 59 4.29 0.92 -0.77
C VAL A 59 5.36 1.13 0.31
N VAL A 60 5.64 2.37 0.68
CA VAL A 60 6.67 2.69 1.69
C VAL A 60 6.32 2.08 3.05
N LEU A 61 5.08 2.26 3.52
CA LEU A 61 4.66 1.69 4.81
C LEU A 61 4.63 0.16 4.79
N SER A 62 4.16 -0.43 3.70
CA SER A 62 4.17 -1.90 3.56
C SER A 62 5.61 -2.42 3.62
N ASP A 63 6.55 -1.79 2.92
CA ASP A 63 7.96 -2.20 2.91
C ASP A 63 8.62 -2.03 4.29
N MET A 64 8.33 -0.94 5.00
CA MET A 64 8.82 -0.70 6.37
C MET A 64 8.28 -1.72 7.36
N LEU A 65 6.99 -2.07 7.29
CA LEU A 65 6.39 -3.06 8.17
C LEU A 65 6.91 -4.46 7.87
N LEU A 66 7.09 -4.81 6.59
CA LEU A 66 7.70 -6.07 6.20
C LEU A 66 9.13 -6.18 6.71
N TYR A 67 9.91 -5.10 6.61
CA TYR A 67 11.25 -5.05 7.18
C TYR A 67 11.19 -5.29 8.69
N ALA A 68 10.36 -4.55 9.41
CA ALA A 68 10.24 -4.69 10.87
C ALA A 68 9.73 -6.08 11.32
N PHE A 69 8.84 -6.72 10.53
CA PHE A 69 8.22 -7.99 10.91
C PHE A 69 8.97 -9.24 10.44
N LEU A 70 9.76 -9.17 9.36
CA LEU A 70 10.41 -10.32 8.75
C LEU A 70 11.94 -10.23 8.76
N PHE A 71 12.50 -9.04 9.00
CA PHE A 71 13.93 -8.81 8.97
C PHE A 71 14.38 -8.16 10.29
N SER A 72 14.67 -9.01 11.28
CA SER A 72 15.32 -8.57 12.51
C SER A 72 16.82 -8.49 12.27
N GLU A 73 17.44 -7.34 12.54
CA GLU A 73 18.90 -7.14 12.42
C GLU A 73 19.48 -7.38 11.01
N GLY A 74 18.63 -7.36 9.97
CA GLY A 74 19.03 -7.55 8.58
C GLY A 74 19.02 -9.01 8.10
N GLU A 75 18.73 -9.96 8.98
CA GLU A 75 18.54 -11.37 8.61
C GLU A 75 17.06 -11.71 8.43
N TYR A 76 16.75 -12.51 7.41
CA TYR A 76 15.40 -13.03 7.21
C TYR A 76 15.07 -14.02 8.31
N VAL A 77 14.07 -13.70 9.14
CA VAL A 77 13.59 -14.60 10.18
C VAL A 77 12.42 -15.40 9.63
N ASN A 78 12.66 -16.69 9.38
CA ASN A 78 11.64 -17.61 8.90
C ASN A 78 10.75 -18.06 10.07
N TYR A 79 9.55 -17.50 10.17
CA TYR A 79 8.54 -17.88 11.18
C TYR A 79 7.64 -19.05 10.73
N GLY A 80 8.01 -19.75 9.65
CA GLY A 80 7.15 -20.74 9.01
C GLY A 80 6.06 -20.11 8.14
N PHE A 81 5.40 -20.95 7.33
CA PHE A 81 4.47 -20.49 6.28
C PHE A 81 3.29 -19.68 6.83
N GLY A 82 2.71 -20.10 7.97
CA GLY A 82 1.53 -19.46 8.55
C GLY A 82 1.81 -18.08 9.12
N GLU A 83 2.82 -17.96 9.98
CA GLU A 83 3.12 -16.70 10.67
C GLU A 83 3.76 -15.67 9.72
N GLY A 84 4.60 -16.12 8.78
CA GLY A 84 5.13 -15.29 7.71
C GLY A 84 4.03 -14.71 6.82
N LEU A 85 3.06 -15.53 6.39
CA LEU A 85 1.92 -15.09 5.57
C LEU A 85 1.05 -14.06 6.30
N LEU A 86 0.76 -14.26 7.59
CA LEU A 86 -0.01 -13.31 8.39
C LEU A 86 0.68 -11.94 8.46
N ARG A 87 1.98 -11.90 8.78
CA ARG A 87 2.77 -10.66 8.84
C ARG A 87 2.84 -9.96 7.49
N LEU A 88 2.94 -10.72 6.40
CA LEU A 88 2.88 -10.20 5.03
C LEU A 88 1.55 -9.52 4.72
N LEU A 89 0.44 -10.21 5.01
CA LEU A 89 -0.92 -9.69 4.80
C LEU A 89 -1.19 -8.46 5.67
N THR A 90 -0.77 -8.48 6.94
CA THR A 90 -0.91 -7.34 7.85
C THR A 90 -0.17 -6.12 7.31
N SER A 91 1.05 -6.29 6.81
CA SER A 91 1.85 -5.19 6.27
C SER A 91 1.17 -4.51 5.07
N ILE A 92 0.67 -5.31 4.13
CA ILE A 92 -0.10 -4.84 2.96
C ILE A 92 -1.37 -4.11 3.39
N PHE A 93 -2.13 -4.71 4.29
CA PHE A 93 -3.42 -4.16 4.72
C PHE A 93 -3.25 -2.83 5.47
N VAL A 94 -2.28 -2.75 6.37
CA VAL A 94 -1.95 -1.53 7.10
C VAL A 94 -1.43 -0.46 6.15
N GLY A 95 -0.51 -0.80 5.25
CA GLY A 95 0.03 0.14 4.26
C GLY A 95 -1.07 0.76 3.39
N LEU A 96 -1.94 -0.07 2.79
CA LEU A 96 -3.07 0.40 1.98
C LEU A 96 -4.07 1.23 2.80
N THR A 97 -4.38 0.82 4.03
CA THR A 97 -5.34 1.56 4.88
C THR A 97 -4.80 2.94 5.25
N ILE A 98 -3.54 3.02 5.70
CA ILE A 98 -2.92 4.29 6.08
C ILE A 98 -2.74 5.17 4.84
N GLY A 99 -2.25 4.62 3.73
CA GLY A 99 -2.10 5.36 2.49
C GLY A 99 -3.43 5.98 2.03
N PHE A 100 -4.52 5.22 2.09
CA PHE A 100 -5.84 5.71 1.76
C PHE A 100 -6.30 6.84 2.70
N LEU A 101 -6.07 6.69 4.01
CA LEU A 101 -6.40 7.71 4.99
C LEU A 101 -5.60 9.00 4.77
N VAL A 102 -4.31 8.90 4.45
CA VAL A 102 -3.46 10.05 4.11
C VAL A 102 -4.00 10.76 2.86
N ALA A 103 -4.28 10.03 1.78
CA ALA A 103 -4.84 10.61 0.56
C ALA A 103 -6.22 11.26 0.81
N LYS A 104 -7.08 10.63 1.61
CA LYS A 104 -8.42 11.15 1.94
C LYS A 104 -8.36 12.39 2.83
N LEU A 105 -7.63 12.32 3.95
CA LEU A 105 -7.66 13.31 5.02
C LEU A 105 -6.66 14.44 4.81
N ALA A 106 -5.44 14.12 4.41
CA ALA A 106 -4.39 15.13 4.25
C ALA A 106 -4.49 15.78 2.86
N TYR A 107 -4.74 15.00 1.82
CA TYR A 107 -4.72 15.52 0.46
C TYR A 107 -6.10 16.02 0.01
N PHE A 108 -7.11 15.15 -0.13
CA PHE A 108 -8.40 15.57 -0.70
C PHE A 108 -9.18 16.56 0.18
N LYS A 109 -9.14 16.42 1.51
CA LYS A 109 -9.81 17.38 2.40
C LYS A 109 -9.17 18.76 2.33
N LEU A 110 -7.84 18.83 2.27
CA LEU A 110 -7.08 20.08 2.27
C LEU A 110 -7.17 20.77 0.91
N VAL A 111 -7.03 20.02 -0.19
CA VAL A 111 -7.17 20.56 -1.55
C VAL A 111 -8.60 21.01 -1.82
N ARG A 112 -9.62 20.25 -1.39
CA ARG A 112 -11.02 20.68 -1.53
C ARG A 112 -11.29 21.98 -0.76
N LYS A 113 -10.71 22.16 0.43
CA LYS A 113 -10.83 23.41 1.20
C LYS A 113 -10.19 24.58 0.45
N PHE A 114 -9.06 24.36 -0.21
CA PHE A 114 -8.37 25.40 -0.98
C PHE A 114 -9.08 25.77 -2.29
N LEU A 115 -9.78 24.83 -2.92
CA LEU A 115 -10.53 25.07 -4.17
C LEU A 115 -11.90 25.72 -3.96
N LEU A 116 -12.47 25.63 -2.75
CA LEU A 116 -13.78 26.19 -2.41
C LEU A 116 -13.69 27.56 -1.69
N ASN A 117 -12.48 27.99 -1.34
CA ASN A 117 -12.17 29.32 -0.82
C ASN A 117 -11.65 30.20 -1.96
#